data_AF-A0A3B1K4I2-F1
#
_entry.id   AF-A0A3B1K4I2-F1
#
_cell.length_a   1.000
_cell.length_b   1.000
_cell.length_c   1.000
_cell.angle_alpha   90.00
_cell.angle_beta   90.00
_cell.angle_gamma   90.00
#
_symmetry.space_group_name_H-M   'P 1'
#
loop_
_entity.id
_entity.type
_entity.pdbx_description
1 polymer ?
#
loop_
_entity_poly.entity_id
_entity_poly.type
_entity_poly.pdbx_seq_one_letter_code
_entity_poly.pdbx_strand_id
1 'polypeptide(L)'
;TIETKMLALQRLGPNLHLIEGDAAQLSGMISFTCSLAENVSSKVRQLDLTKKRLYQAIQRADDILDLKFCTDGVQTALRNQDYEQAAAHIHRYLSLDQSVIEWRDSSKSSHCSASTTRDSPSSPSTSAARSVY
;
A
#
# COMPACT_ATOMS: atom_id res chain seq x y z
N THR A 1 40.28 49.97 18.40
CA THR A 1 39.13 49.84 17.48
C THR A 1 38.22 48.67 17.90
N ILE A 2 37.74 48.70 19.14
CA ILE A 2 36.80 47.70 19.71
C ILE A 2 35.36 48.20 19.52
N GLU A 3 35.15 49.51 19.69
CA GLU A 3 33.87 50.19 19.47
C GLU A 3 33.28 49.94 18.08
N THR A 4 34.12 49.97 17.03
CA THR A 4 33.68 49.68 15.65
C THR A 4 33.20 48.25 15.47
N LYS A 5 33.84 47.26 16.12
CA LYS A 5 33.38 45.87 16.10
C LYS A 5 32.11 45.69 16.94
N MET A 6 31.99 46.39 18.05
CA MET A 6 30.82 46.35 18.92
C MET A 6 29.58 46.95 18.22
N LEU A 7 29.75 48.08 17.53
CA LEU A 7 28.70 48.68 16.69
C LEU A 7 28.28 47.77 15.53
N ALA A 8 29.23 47.07 14.92
CA ALA A 8 28.93 46.11 13.85
C ALA A 8 28.07 44.93 14.37
N LEU A 9 28.39 44.38 15.54
CA LEU A 9 27.60 43.33 16.20
C LEU A 9 26.20 43.82 16.59
N GLN A 10 26.11 45.03 17.14
CA GLN A 10 24.84 45.62 17.55
C GLN A 10 23.90 45.83 16.34
N ARG A 11 24.46 46.13 15.16
CA ARG A 11 23.70 46.23 13.91
C ARG A 11 23.31 44.88 13.31
N LEU A 12 24.04 43.81 13.62
CA LEU A 12 23.77 42.45 13.11
C LEU A 12 22.62 41.76 13.87
N GLY A 13 22.44 42.06 15.16
CA GLY A 13 21.40 41.47 16.01
C GLY A 13 19.99 41.49 15.39
N PRO A 14 19.48 42.64 14.91
CA PRO A 14 18.16 42.72 14.28
C PRO A 14 18.02 41.86 13.01
N ASN A 15 19.08 41.73 12.21
CA ASN A 15 19.05 40.90 11.00
C ASN A 15 19.00 39.41 11.34
N LEU A 16 19.72 38.98 12.39
CA LEU A 16 19.66 37.60 12.86
C LEU A 16 18.28 37.25 13.41
N HIS A 17 17.66 38.16 14.16
CA HIS A 17 16.31 37.95 14.69
C HIS A 17 15.25 37.90 13.58
N LEU A 18 15.41 38.70 12.52
CA LEU A 18 14.55 38.62 11.34
C LEU A 18 14.70 37.26 10.64
N ILE A 19 15.93 36.80 10.42
CA ILE A 19 16.21 35.50 9.81
C ILE A 19 15.66 34.35 10.67
N GLU A 20 15.78 34.45 12.00
CA GLU A 20 15.20 33.49 12.93
C GLU A 20 13.66 33.42 12.78
N GLY A 21 12.99 34.58 12.69
CA GLY A 21 11.56 34.67 12.43
C GLY A 21 11.15 34.05 11.09
N ASP A 22 11.87 34.39 10.02
CA ASP A 22 11.65 33.84 8.68
C ASP A 22 11.85 32.33 8.65
N ALA A 23 12.89 31.82 9.33
CA ALA A 23 13.18 30.40 9.45
C ALA A 23 12.09 29.66 10.25
N ALA A 24 11.59 30.25 11.33
CA ALA A 24 10.49 29.70 12.11
C ALA A 24 9.19 29.65 11.30
N GLN A 25 8.87 30.72 10.58
CA GLN A 25 7.70 30.76 9.68
C GLN A 25 7.83 29.71 8.58
N LEU A 26 8.99 29.60 7.94
CA LEU A 26 9.25 28.61 6.90
C LEU A 26 9.12 27.18 7.43
N SER A 27 9.65 26.88 8.62
CA SER A 27 9.49 25.59 9.28
C SER A 27 8.01 25.25 9.52
N GLY A 28 7.22 26.24 9.93
CA GLY A 28 5.76 26.10 10.06
C GLY A 28 5.07 25.79 8.74
N MET A 29 5.43 26.50 7.66
CA MET A 29 4.89 26.26 6.32
C MET A 29 5.24 24.88 5.79
N ILE A 30 6.49 24.42 6.00
CA ILE A 30 6.92 23.08 5.61
C ILE A 30 6.11 22.03 6.38
N SER A 31 5.97 22.19 7.69
CA SER A 31 5.21 21.25 8.54
C SER A 31 3.75 21.17 8.13
N PHE A 32 3.13 22.32 7.82
CA PHE A 32 1.77 22.38 7.30
C PHE A 32 1.65 21.68 5.93
N THR A 33 2.59 21.94 5.02
CA THR A 33 2.63 21.33 3.69
C THR A 33 2.81 19.82 3.78
N CYS A 34 3.71 19.33 4.63
CA CYS A 34 3.90 17.90 4.90
C CYS A 34 2.61 17.26 5.43
N SER A 35 1.95 17.91 6.38
CA SER A 35 0.70 17.40 6.96
C SER A 35 -0.42 17.30 5.91
N LEU A 36 -0.53 18.31 5.04
CA LEU A 36 -1.49 18.30 3.94
C LEU A 36 -1.16 17.22 2.93
N ALA A 37 0.11 17.07 2.54
CA ALA A 37 0.56 16.04 1.62
C ALA A 37 0.29 14.63 2.15
N GLU A 38 0.52 14.38 3.44
CA GLU A 38 0.21 13.08 4.06
C GLU A 38 -1.31 12.85 4.12
N ASN A 39 -2.10 13.89 4.42
CA ASN A 39 -3.56 13.77 4.40
C ASN A 39 -4.08 13.38 3.01
N VAL A 40 -3.64 14.09 1.97
CA VAL A 40 -4.01 13.81 0.58
C VAL A 40 -3.54 12.40 0.18
N SER A 41 -2.29 12.04 0.48
CA SER A 41 -1.73 10.73 0.15
C SER A 41 -2.50 9.60 0.82
N SER A 42 -2.87 9.75 2.10
CA SER A 42 -3.65 8.75 2.83
C SER A 42 -5.02 8.51 2.19
N LYS A 43 -5.71 9.58 1.77
CA LYS A 43 -7.00 9.50 1.08
C LYS A 43 -6.89 8.85 -0.29
N VAL A 44 -5.83 9.17 -1.04
CA VAL A 44 -5.56 8.51 -2.35
C VAL A 44 -5.33 7.01 -2.15
N ARG A 45 -4.52 6.60 -1.17
CA ARG A 45 -4.31 5.17 -0.85
C ARG A 45 -5.63 4.46 -0.49
N GLN A 46 -6.50 5.11 0.27
CA GLN A 46 -7.82 4.56 0.62
C GLN A 46 -8.73 4.43 -0.61
N LEU A 47 -8.72 5.43 -1.49
CA LEU A 47 -9.46 5.40 -2.76
C LEU A 47 -8.94 4.27 -3.64
N ASP A 48 -7.63 4.12 -3.79
CA ASP A 48 -7.02 3.05 -4.59
C ASP A 48 -7.41 1.66 -4.08
N LEU A 49 -7.46 1.47 -2.77
CA LEU A 49 -7.89 0.21 -2.16
C LEU A 49 -9.39 -0.05 -2.46
N THR A 50 -10.22 0.98 -2.41
CA THR A 50 -11.64 0.86 -2.74
C THR A 50 -11.84 0.56 -4.23
N LYS A 51 -11.09 1.23 -5.10
CA LYS A 51 -11.07 1.01 -6.55
C LYS A 51 -10.67 -0.43 -6.89
N LYS A 52 -9.63 -0.97 -6.23
CA LYS A 52 -9.22 -2.38 -6.40
C LYS A 52 -10.34 -3.34 -6.02
N ARG A 53 -11.01 -3.12 -4.88
CA ARG A 53 -12.15 -3.94 -4.46
C ARG A 53 -13.34 -3.83 -5.41
N LEU A 54 -13.60 -2.63 -5.95
CA LEU A 54 -14.64 -2.41 -6.94
C LEU A 54 -14.38 -3.23 -8.20
N TYR A 55 -13.15 -3.20 -8.74
CA TYR A 55 -12.82 -4.02 -9.92
C TYR A 55 -12.92 -5.51 -9.65
N GLN A 56 -12.54 -5.97 -8.46
CA GLN A 56 -12.76 -7.38 -8.07
C GLN A 56 -14.25 -7.74 -8.03
N ALA A 57 -15.11 -6.84 -7.55
CA ALA A 57 -16.55 -7.06 -7.54
C ALA A 57 -17.14 -7.06 -8.95
N ILE A 58 -16.67 -6.17 -9.83
CA ILE A 58 -17.07 -6.13 -11.25
C ILE A 58 -16.68 -7.45 -11.93
N GLN A 59 -15.42 -7.89 -11.78
CA GLN A 59 -14.98 -9.15 -12.36
C GLN A 59 -15.84 -10.33 -11.88
N ARG A 60 -16.12 -10.40 -10.57
CA ARG A 60 -17.02 -11.44 -10.03
C ARG A 60 -18.42 -11.38 -10.62
N ALA A 61 -18.95 -10.18 -10.88
CA ALA A 61 -20.25 -10.02 -11.51
C ALA A 61 -20.22 -10.51 -12.97
N ASP A 62 -19.18 -10.18 -13.72
CA ASP A 62 -18.97 -10.67 -15.09
C ASP A 62 -18.85 -12.20 -15.11
N ASP A 63 -18.09 -12.80 -14.20
CA ASP A 63 -17.95 -14.26 -14.07
C ASP A 63 -19.32 -14.93 -13.79
N ILE A 64 -20.15 -14.33 -12.93
CA ILE A 64 -21.51 -14.83 -12.64
C ILE A 64 -22.41 -14.72 -13.88
N LEU A 65 -22.30 -13.63 -14.64
CA LEU A 65 -23.08 -13.46 -15.87
C LEU A 65 -22.68 -14.51 -16.91
N ASP A 66 -21.39 -14.74 -17.10
CA ASP A 66 -20.88 -15.79 -17.99
C ASP A 66 -21.36 -17.18 -17.56
N LEU A 67 -21.40 -17.46 -16.26
CA LEU A 67 -21.95 -18.70 -15.69
C LEU A 67 -23.43 -18.88 -16.05
N LYS A 68 -24.22 -17.81 -15.92
CA LYS A 68 -25.64 -17.80 -16.28
C LYS A 68 -25.84 -18.02 -17.77
N PHE A 69 -25.08 -17.32 -18.61
CA PHE A 69 -25.14 -17.51 -20.06
C PHE A 69 -24.81 -18.94 -20.47
N CYS A 70 -23.83 -19.58 -19.84
CA CYS A 70 -23.54 -20.98 -20.11
C CYS A 70 -24.72 -21.88 -19.70
N THR A 71 -25.31 -21.65 -18.53
CA THR A 71 -26.45 -22.44 -18.02
C THR A 71 -27.68 -22.30 -18.92
N ASP A 72 -28.06 -21.07 -19.26
CA ASP A 72 -29.21 -20.76 -20.11
C ASP A 72 -28.99 -21.24 -21.56
N GLY A 73 -27.75 -21.13 -22.04
CA GLY A 73 -27.32 -21.64 -23.34
C GLY A 73 -27.46 -23.15 -23.45
N VAL A 74 -27.01 -23.92 -22.44
CA VAL A 74 -27.22 -25.38 -22.38
C VAL A 74 -28.70 -25.73 -22.39
N GLN A 75 -29.52 -25.07 -21.57
CA GLN A 75 -30.95 -25.35 -21.51
C GLN A 75 -31.65 -25.10 -22.86
N THR A 76 -31.25 -24.04 -23.56
CA THR A 76 -31.80 -23.68 -24.88
C THR A 76 -31.33 -24.66 -25.96
N ALA A 77 -30.04 -24.99 -25.98
CA ALA A 77 -29.44 -25.91 -26.95
C ALA A 77 -30.06 -27.33 -26.83
N LEU A 78 -30.25 -27.82 -25.60
CA LEU A 78 -30.92 -29.10 -25.36
C LEU A 78 -32.39 -29.11 -25.84
N ARG A 79 -33.12 -28.00 -25.65
CA ARG A 79 -34.50 -27.87 -26.17
C ARG A 79 -34.55 -27.94 -27.69
N ASN A 80 -33.54 -27.39 -28.34
CA ASN A 80 -33.41 -27.36 -29.81
C ASN A 80 -32.74 -28.63 -30.37
N GLN A 81 -32.37 -29.60 -29.52
CA GLN A 81 -31.61 -30.81 -29.88
C GLN A 81 -30.25 -30.52 -30.53
N ASP A 82 -29.70 -29.33 -30.28
CA ASP A 82 -28.37 -28.92 -30.74
C ASP A 82 -27.32 -29.29 -29.67
N TYR A 83 -26.89 -30.54 -29.70
CA TYR A 83 -25.95 -31.08 -28.72
C TYR A 83 -24.53 -30.53 -28.88
N GLU A 84 -24.18 -30.03 -30.06
CA GLU A 84 -22.88 -29.43 -30.32
C GLU A 84 -22.76 -28.10 -29.56
N GLN A 85 -23.79 -27.24 -29.66
CA GLN A 85 -23.82 -26.01 -28.87
C GLN A 85 -23.93 -26.27 -27.37
N ALA A 86 -24.69 -27.28 -26.94
CA ALA A 86 -24.74 -27.65 -25.53
C ALA A 86 -23.35 -28.04 -25.00
N ALA A 87 -22.59 -28.84 -25.74
CA ALA A 87 -21.23 -29.21 -25.39
C ALA A 87 -20.29 -27.99 -25.35
N ALA A 88 -20.43 -27.05 -26.28
CA ALA A 88 -19.65 -25.81 -26.29
C ALA A 88 -19.88 -24.95 -25.03
N HIS A 89 -21.14 -24.78 -24.61
CA HIS A 89 -21.46 -24.05 -23.38
C HIS A 89 -20.95 -24.76 -22.11
N ILE A 90 -21.02 -26.10 -22.07
CA ILE A 90 -20.46 -26.89 -20.95
C ILE A 90 -18.93 -26.73 -20.90
N HIS A 91 -18.26 -26.82 -22.04
CA HIS A 91 -16.81 -26.64 -22.11
C HIS A 91 -16.37 -25.26 -21.61
N ARG A 92 -17.09 -24.20 -22.02
CA ARG A 92 -16.83 -22.83 -21.55
C ARG A 92 -17.05 -22.70 -20.03
N TYR A 93 -18.12 -23.27 -19.50
CA TYR A 93 -18.40 -23.32 -18.06
C TYR A 93 -17.24 -23.96 -17.27
N LEU A 94 -16.75 -25.12 -17.72
CA LEU A 94 -15.65 -25.82 -17.05
C LEU A 94 -14.33 -25.05 -17.11
N SER A 95 -14.11 -24.30 -18.18
CA SER A 95 -12.94 -23.43 -18.33
C SER A 95 -12.98 -22.23 -17.36
N LEU A 96 -14.17 -21.72 -17.04
CA LEU A 96 -14.36 -20.64 -16.05
C LEU A 96 -14.04 -21.13 -14.63
N ASP A 97 -14.47 -22.34 -14.24
CA ASP A 97 -14.19 -22.90 -12.90
C ASP A 97 -12.69 -23.13 -12.64
N GLN A 98 -11.95 -23.56 -13.66
CA GLN A 98 -10.48 -23.70 -13.58
C GLN A 98 -9.80 -22.38 -13.17
N SER A 99 -10.25 -21.25 -13.72
CA SER A 99 -9.72 -19.94 -13.37
C SER A 99 -10.03 -19.57 -11.91
N VAL A 100 -11.22 -19.88 -11.40
CA VAL A 100 -11.59 -19.66 -9.99
C VAL A 100 -10.70 -20.50 -9.05
N ILE A 101 -10.34 -21.73 -9.44
CA ILE A 101 -9.42 -22.60 -8.69
C ILE A 101 -8.01 -21.99 -8.62
N GLU A 102 -7.47 -21.50 -9.74
CA GLU A 102 -6.16 -20.84 -9.80
C GLU A 102 -6.12 -19.51 -9.02
N TRP A 103 -7.21 -18.74 -9.05
CA TRP A 103 -7.37 -17.53 -8.23
C TRP A 103 -7.38 -17.84 -6.73
N ARG A 104 -8.00 -18.95 -6.32
CA ARG A 104 -8.02 -19.41 -4.91
C ARG A 104 -6.64 -19.81 -4.41
N ASP A 105 -5.79 -20.33 -5.29
CA ASP A 105 -4.42 -20.71 -4.96
C ASP A 105 -3.48 -19.50 -4.91
N SER A 106 -3.65 -18.57 -5.84
CA SER A 106 -2.90 -17.30 -5.86
C SER A 106 -3.17 -16.45 -4.62
N SER A 107 -4.42 -16.41 -4.14
CA SER A 107 -4.83 -15.65 -2.94
C SER A 107 -4.23 -16.18 -1.62
N LYS A 108 -3.79 -17.45 -1.58
CA LYS A 108 -3.11 -18.03 -0.40
C LYS A 108 -1.63 -17.63 -0.31
N SER A 109 -1.01 -17.26 -1.43
CA SER A 109 0.42 -16.90 -1.49
C SER A 109 0.73 -15.47 -0.98
N SER A 110 -0.27 -14.61 -0.81
CA SER A 110 -0.07 -13.21 -0.40
C SER A 110 0.04 -13.00 1.12
N HIS A 111 -0.09 -14.07 1.92
CA HIS A 111 0.11 -14.04 3.38
C HIS A 111 1.32 -14.90 3.80
N CYS A 112 2.50 -14.64 3.24
CA CYS A 112 3.76 -15.08 3.84
C CYS A 112 4.91 -14.09 3.56
N SER A 113 4.90 -12.96 4.27
CA SER A 113 6.10 -12.14 4.51
C SER A 113 6.04 -11.52 5.92
N ALA A 114 6.01 -12.37 6.95
CA ALA A 114 6.65 -12.09 8.23
C ALA A 114 7.68 -13.21 8.36
N SER A 115 8.99 -12.98 8.46
CA SER A 115 9.66 -12.04 9.36
C SER A 115 11.14 -11.90 8.95
N THR A 116 11.63 -10.66 8.82
CA THR A 116 13.09 -10.43 8.74
C THR A 116 13.47 -9.20 9.58
N THR A 117 13.88 -9.50 10.81
CA THR A 117 14.96 -8.89 11.61
C THR A 117 15.07 -7.35 11.72
N ARG A 118 14.97 -6.87 12.97
CA ARG A 118 15.72 -5.78 13.67
C ARG A 118 14.85 -5.42 14.90
N ASP A 119 15.31 -5.30 16.13
CA ASP A 119 16.60 -4.84 16.65
C ASP A 119 16.60 -5.11 18.18
N SER A 120 17.75 -5.43 18.80
CA SER A 120 18.05 -5.24 20.24
C SER A 120 19.46 -5.76 20.62
N PRO A 121 20.11 -5.16 21.63
CA PRO A 121 21.48 -4.67 21.52
C PRO A 121 22.54 -5.61 22.11
N SER A 122 23.74 -5.46 21.55
CA SER A 122 24.99 -6.04 22.01
C SER A 122 25.34 -5.66 23.46
N SER A 123 25.45 -6.68 24.33
CA SER A 123 26.20 -6.58 25.57
C SER A 123 27.61 -7.14 25.34
N PRO A 124 28.70 -6.39 25.55
CA PRO A 124 30.04 -6.96 25.56
C PRO A 124 30.32 -7.59 26.93
N SER A 125 30.40 -8.92 26.95
CA SER A 125 31.01 -9.68 28.04
C SER A 125 32.54 -9.57 27.95
N THR A 126 33.21 -8.96 28.93
CA THR A 126 34.64 -9.21 29.14
C THR A 126 35.06 -9.02 30.61
N SER A 127 35.47 -10.15 31.21
CA SER A 127 36.56 -10.33 32.18
C SER A 127 36.61 -9.53 33.49
N ALA A 128 36.56 -10.25 34.61
CA ALA A 128 37.66 -10.24 35.59
C ALA A 128 37.56 -11.42 36.56
N ALA A 129 38.63 -12.21 36.59
CA ALA A 129 38.89 -13.25 37.56
C ALA A 129 38.99 -12.72 38.99
N ARG A 130 38.52 -13.50 39.96
CA ARG A 130 39.14 -13.66 41.30
C ARG A 130 38.48 -14.80 42.07
N SER A 131 39.03 -15.99 41.92
CA SER A 131 38.99 -17.01 42.98
C SER A 131 40.37 -16.98 43.61
N VAL A 132 40.45 -16.45 44.84
CA VAL A 132 41.66 -16.47 45.66
C VAL A 132 41.51 -17.64 46.62
N TYR A 133 42.28 -18.69 46.37
CA TYR A 133 43.04 -19.36 47.43
C TYR A 133 44.39 -18.65 47.53
#